data_AF-A0A919RVP6-F1
#
_entry.id   AF-A0A919RVP6-F1
#
_cell.length_a   1.000
_cell.length_b   1.000
_cell.length_c   1.000
_cell.angle_alpha   90.00
_cell.angle_beta   90.00
_cell.angle_gamma   90.00
#
_symmetry.space_group_name_H-M   'P 1'
#
loop_
_entity.id
_entity.type
_entity.pdbx_description
1 polymer ?
#
loop_
_entity_poly.entity_id
_entity_poly.type
_entity_poly.pdbx_seq_one_letter_code
_entity_poly.pdbx_strand_id
1 'polypeptide(L)'
;MLRKSILRGKFTKKIAAVLMLAAVVTVSKANVAYAHCDTADGPVVTAAKNAIEKKDAKLVLPYVAPQYEEELKKAFDKTIAAHGENKEAQELVDNYFYETTVRLHRAGEGAVYTGIKSAGQDFGPALPAAEKAIESGSTEELKKIMIDTISKQIDEKYKNVTEKKSEGTATVEAARENVEAQFGFEKYVLGIYDAAMAKDGHNEGGESSTGHNHGEVAADSHGGETNSEVARHNTEAVKEGNEKNNYIALASTGLGALVLGFIFGRKGKKCNH
;
A
#
# COMPACT_ATOMS: atom_id res chain seq x y z
N MET A 1 10.72 42.20 39.90
CA MET A 1 9.73 41.56 39.03
C MET A 1 10.43 40.57 38.11
N LEU A 2 10.45 39.28 38.44
CA LEU A 2 11.09 38.21 37.69
C LEU A 2 10.10 37.04 37.57
N ARG A 3 9.45 36.87 36.41
CA ARG A 3 8.74 35.62 36.03
C ARG A 3 8.56 35.55 34.50
N LYS A 4 9.62 35.19 33.77
CA LYS A 4 9.53 34.66 32.39
C LYS A 4 10.67 33.65 32.14
N SER A 5 10.57 32.42 32.66
CA SER A 5 11.43 31.33 32.15
C SER A 5 10.89 29.89 32.29
N ILE A 6 9.66 29.66 32.76
CA ILE A 6 9.22 28.28 33.08
C ILE A 6 8.44 27.59 31.94
N LEU A 7 8.02 28.31 30.90
CA LEU A 7 7.14 27.74 29.85
C LEU A 7 7.85 27.11 28.63
N ARG A 8 9.18 27.30 28.46
CA ARG A 8 9.92 26.76 27.30
C ARG A 8 10.34 25.28 27.43
N GLY A 9 10.40 24.72 28.64
CA GLY A 9 10.95 23.37 28.87
C GLY A 9 9.96 22.20 28.78
N LYS A 10 8.65 22.45 28.84
CA LYS A 10 7.61 21.39 28.77
C LYS A 10 7.14 21.12 27.34
N PHE A 11 7.20 22.10 26.45
CA PHE A 11 6.78 21.97 25.06
C PHE A 11 7.79 21.19 24.21
N THR A 12 9.10 21.40 24.42
CA THR A 12 10.16 20.73 23.68
C THR A 12 10.26 19.23 23.98
N LYS A 13 9.97 18.80 25.22
CA LYS A 13 9.95 17.37 25.60
C LYS A 13 8.79 16.59 24.98
N LYS A 14 7.63 17.23 24.76
CA LYS A 14 6.48 16.58 24.12
C LYS A 14 6.66 16.44 22.61
N ILE A 15 7.32 17.40 21.96
CA ILE A 15 7.65 17.32 20.52
C ILE A 15 8.66 16.20 20.24
N ALA A 16 9.67 16.02 21.10
CA ALA A 16 10.63 14.92 20.96
C ALA A 16 9.99 13.52 21.14
N ALA A 17 9.02 13.38 22.05
CA ALA A 17 8.32 12.12 22.26
C ALA A 17 7.39 11.72 21.10
N VAL A 18 6.74 12.70 20.45
CA VAL A 18 5.88 12.46 19.28
C VAL A 18 6.69 12.11 18.04
N LEU A 19 7.87 12.72 17.85
CA LEU A 19 8.77 12.40 16.74
C LEU A 19 9.40 11.00 16.87
N MET A 20 9.73 10.54 18.09
CA MET A 20 10.16 9.15 18.30
C MET A 20 9.03 8.14 18.04
N LEU A 21 7.80 8.44 18.43
CA LEU A 21 6.67 7.54 18.20
C LEU A 21 6.32 7.45 16.70
N ALA A 22 6.41 8.55 15.97
CA ALA A 22 6.23 8.57 14.51
C ALA A 22 7.34 7.80 13.78
N ALA A 23 8.59 7.90 14.23
CA ALA A 23 9.72 7.16 13.66
C ALA A 23 9.65 5.64 13.93
N VAL A 24 9.03 5.21 15.04
CA VAL A 24 8.82 3.78 15.35
C VAL A 24 7.72 3.18 14.47
N VAL A 25 6.72 3.96 14.04
CA VAL A 25 5.60 3.46 13.22
C VAL A 25 5.98 3.33 11.74
N THR A 26 6.99 4.06 11.24
CA THR A 26 7.43 3.99 9.83
C THR A 26 8.29 2.77 9.51
N VAL A 27 8.91 2.10 10.50
CA VAL A 27 9.77 0.93 10.27
C VAL A 27 8.96 -0.37 10.03
N SER A 28 7.65 -0.38 10.30
CA SER A 28 6.88 -1.62 10.39
C SER A 28 6.35 -2.17 9.06
N LYS A 29 6.32 -1.39 7.97
CA LYS A 29 5.58 -1.78 6.76
C LYS A 29 6.37 -2.64 5.76
N ALA A 30 7.70 -2.58 5.76
CA ALA A 30 8.54 -3.41 4.89
C ALA A 30 8.69 -4.86 5.39
N ASN A 31 8.22 -5.20 6.61
CA ASN A 31 8.57 -6.46 7.26
C ASN A 31 7.73 -7.68 6.86
N VAL A 32 6.55 -7.51 6.24
CA VAL A 32 5.60 -8.63 6.10
C VAL A 32 6.06 -9.64 5.05
N ALA A 33 6.49 -9.18 3.86
CA ALA A 33 7.01 -10.07 2.82
C ALA A 33 8.34 -10.72 3.24
N TYR A 34 9.19 -9.98 3.94
CA TYR A 34 10.45 -10.49 4.46
C TYR A 34 10.28 -11.50 5.60
N ALA A 35 9.26 -11.34 6.44
CA ALA A 35 9.02 -12.27 7.55
C ALA A 35 8.67 -13.67 7.03
N HIS A 36 7.97 -13.77 5.90
CA HIS A 36 7.59 -15.05 5.31
C HIS A 36 8.79 -15.90 4.89
N CYS A 37 9.82 -15.30 4.27
CA CYS A 37 11.04 -16.01 3.89
C CYS A 37 11.78 -16.63 5.09
N ASP A 38 11.66 -15.98 6.26
CA ASP A 38 12.41 -16.31 7.47
C ASP A 38 11.67 -17.25 8.45
N THR A 39 10.43 -17.66 8.16
CA THR A 39 9.70 -18.57 9.06
C THR A 39 10.24 -20.00 8.99
N ALA A 40 10.04 -20.76 10.06
CA ALA A 40 10.45 -22.18 10.13
C ALA A 40 9.74 -23.07 9.09
N ASP A 41 8.60 -22.62 8.56
CA ASP A 41 7.84 -23.20 7.45
C ASP A 41 7.94 -22.37 6.15
N GLY A 42 8.77 -21.34 6.13
CA GLY A 42 8.98 -20.46 4.99
C GLY A 42 9.80 -21.12 3.89
N PRO A 43 9.87 -20.50 2.70
CA PRO A 43 10.49 -21.09 1.53
C PRO A 43 11.99 -21.35 1.71
N VAL A 44 12.72 -20.48 2.43
CA VAL A 44 14.16 -20.62 2.66
C VAL A 44 14.46 -21.83 3.55
N VAL A 45 13.75 -21.95 4.68
CA VAL A 45 13.94 -23.09 5.60
C VAL A 45 13.45 -24.39 4.96
N THR A 46 12.38 -24.35 4.18
CA THR A 46 11.88 -25.50 3.42
C THR A 46 12.91 -25.98 2.39
N ALA A 47 13.56 -25.06 1.67
CA ALA A 47 14.63 -25.41 0.74
C ALA A 47 15.84 -26.03 1.48
N ALA A 48 16.21 -25.50 2.64
CA ALA A 48 17.29 -26.03 3.46
C ALA A 48 16.98 -27.45 3.99
N LYS A 49 15.76 -27.70 4.47
CA LYS A 49 15.27 -29.04 4.86
C LYS A 49 15.40 -30.03 3.70
N ASN A 50 14.89 -29.63 2.53
CA ASN A 50 14.95 -30.45 1.32
C ASN A 50 16.40 -30.75 0.88
N ALA A 51 17.30 -29.77 1.02
CA ALA A 51 18.72 -29.94 0.70
C ALA A 51 19.40 -30.97 1.61
N ILE A 52 19.13 -30.95 2.92
CA ILE A 52 19.65 -31.94 3.88
C ILE A 52 19.08 -33.33 3.56
N GLU A 53 17.75 -33.44 3.41
CA GLU A 53 17.07 -34.72 3.17
C GLU A 53 17.59 -35.40 1.90
N LYS A 54 17.74 -34.64 0.81
CA LYS A 54 18.21 -35.15 -0.48
C LYS A 54 19.72 -35.15 -0.62
N LYS A 55 20.45 -34.64 0.37
CA LYS A 55 21.90 -34.44 0.35
C LYS A 55 22.38 -33.68 -0.90
N ASP A 56 21.62 -32.66 -1.31
CA ASP A 56 21.90 -31.84 -2.48
C ASP A 56 21.79 -30.33 -2.17
N ALA A 57 22.95 -29.69 -2.03
CA ALA A 57 23.04 -28.24 -1.78
C ALA A 57 22.42 -27.40 -2.91
N LYS A 58 22.29 -27.92 -4.13
CA LYS A 58 21.72 -27.17 -5.26
C LYS A 58 20.28 -26.74 -5.03
N LEU A 59 19.57 -27.41 -4.12
CA LEU A 59 18.18 -27.09 -3.79
C LEU A 59 18.04 -25.80 -2.96
N VAL A 60 19.10 -25.40 -2.25
CA VAL A 60 19.08 -24.23 -1.36
C VAL A 60 19.96 -23.07 -1.86
N LEU A 61 20.95 -23.34 -2.72
CA LEU A 61 21.80 -22.30 -3.31
C LEU A 61 21.03 -21.13 -3.97
N PRO A 62 19.89 -21.33 -4.68
CA PRO A 62 19.14 -20.22 -5.27
C PRO A 62 18.59 -19.21 -4.27
N TYR A 63 18.51 -19.57 -2.98
CA TYR A 63 17.97 -18.72 -1.93
C TYR A 63 19.04 -17.82 -1.28
N VAL A 64 20.32 -17.96 -1.65
CA VAL A 64 21.37 -17.09 -1.13
C VAL A 64 22.02 -16.30 -2.26
N ALA A 65 22.44 -15.07 -1.97
CA ALA A 65 23.12 -14.26 -2.97
C ALA A 65 24.48 -14.90 -3.34
N PRO A 66 24.94 -14.76 -4.60
CA PRO A 66 26.13 -15.46 -5.11
C PRO A 66 27.39 -15.30 -4.24
N GLN A 67 27.59 -14.13 -3.63
CA GLN A 67 28.72 -13.87 -2.75
C GLN A 67 28.76 -14.72 -1.48
N TYR A 68 27.63 -15.32 -1.09
CA TYR A 68 27.49 -16.15 0.11
C TYR A 68 27.44 -17.66 -0.18
N GLU A 69 27.43 -18.08 -1.45
CA GLU A 69 27.31 -19.49 -1.83
C GLU A 69 28.39 -20.37 -1.21
N GLU A 70 29.65 -19.93 -1.22
CA GLU A 70 30.77 -20.71 -0.68
C GLU A 70 30.69 -20.89 0.84
N GLU A 71 30.12 -19.91 1.55
CA GLU A 71 29.84 -20.05 2.98
C GLU A 71 28.73 -21.07 3.23
N LEU A 72 27.67 -21.02 2.44
CA LEU A 72 26.56 -21.97 2.54
C LEU A 72 26.99 -23.40 2.22
N LYS A 73 27.78 -23.62 1.16
CA LYS A 73 28.33 -24.95 0.81
C LYS A 73 29.16 -25.54 1.94
N LYS A 74 30.03 -24.74 2.56
CA LYS A 74 30.82 -25.19 3.72
C LYS A 74 29.95 -25.52 4.93
N ALA A 75 28.89 -24.75 5.18
CA ALA A 75 27.94 -25.07 6.23
C ALA A 75 27.20 -26.38 5.93
N PHE A 76 26.77 -26.57 4.68
CA PHE A 76 26.11 -27.78 4.21
C PHE A 76 26.99 -29.02 4.40
N ASP A 77 28.25 -28.97 3.96
CA ASP A 77 29.18 -30.09 4.10
C ASP A 77 29.40 -30.47 5.56
N LYS A 78 29.50 -29.48 6.46
CA LYS A 78 29.59 -29.72 7.91
C LYS A 78 28.33 -30.37 8.46
N THR A 79 27.16 -29.90 8.04
CA THR A 79 25.86 -30.43 8.44
C THR A 79 25.74 -31.89 8.02
N ILE A 80 26.01 -32.22 6.75
CA ILE A 80 25.96 -33.61 6.27
C ILE A 80 26.97 -34.50 6.99
N ALA A 81 28.19 -34.01 7.25
CA ALA A 81 29.20 -34.78 7.97
C ALA A 81 28.83 -35.06 9.44
N ALA A 82 28.09 -34.14 10.08
CA ALA A 82 27.66 -34.26 11.48
C ALA A 82 26.29 -34.94 11.65
N HIS A 83 25.57 -35.22 10.55
CA HIS A 83 24.24 -35.83 10.56
C HIS A 83 24.30 -37.33 10.90
N GLY A 84 24.43 -37.64 12.20
CA GLY A 84 24.44 -39.01 12.77
C GLY A 84 23.04 -39.58 13.04
N GLU A 85 22.93 -40.66 13.83
CA GLU A 85 21.64 -41.34 14.13
C GLU A 85 20.87 -40.77 15.35
N ASN A 86 21.54 -39.97 16.19
CA ASN A 86 20.91 -39.38 17.37
C ASN A 86 20.02 -38.19 16.97
N LYS A 87 18.73 -38.25 17.31
CA LYS A 87 17.73 -37.27 16.88
C LYS A 87 17.96 -35.87 17.47
N GLU A 88 18.36 -35.78 18.72
CA GLU A 88 18.62 -34.49 19.37
C GLU A 88 19.84 -33.79 18.75
N ALA A 89 20.88 -34.55 18.40
CA ALA A 89 22.06 -34.04 17.71
C ALA A 89 21.74 -33.66 16.25
N GLN A 90 20.90 -34.44 15.56
CA GLN A 90 20.39 -34.09 14.23
C GLN A 90 19.67 -32.74 14.26
N GLU A 91 18.72 -32.56 15.19
CA GLU A 91 17.95 -31.31 15.30
C GLU A 91 18.87 -30.09 15.52
N LEU A 92 19.92 -30.22 16.34
CA LEU A 92 20.89 -29.16 16.56
C LEU A 92 21.68 -28.81 15.28
N VAL A 93 22.13 -29.83 14.55
CA VAL A 93 22.92 -29.68 13.32
C VAL A 93 22.07 -29.13 12.16
N ASP A 94 20.83 -29.57 12.08
CA ASP A 94 19.81 -29.07 11.16
C ASP A 94 19.51 -27.60 11.43
N ASN A 95 19.23 -27.25 12.69
CA ASN A 95 18.98 -25.85 13.08
C ASN A 95 20.18 -24.95 12.78
N TYR A 96 21.41 -25.42 13.01
CA TYR A 96 22.62 -24.69 12.59
C TYR A 96 22.60 -24.36 11.09
N PHE A 97 22.20 -25.30 10.25
CA PHE A 97 22.11 -25.08 8.81
C PHE A 97 20.97 -24.14 8.43
N TYR A 98 19.79 -24.30 9.04
CA TYR A 98 18.63 -23.44 8.81
C TYR A 98 18.93 -21.99 9.17
N GLU A 99 19.49 -21.75 10.35
CA GLU A 99 19.86 -20.40 10.81
C GLU A 99 20.94 -19.78 9.91
N THR A 100 21.92 -20.58 9.47
CA THR A 100 22.95 -20.12 8.54
C THR A 100 22.34 -19.74 7.19
N THR A 101 21.44 -20.55 6.65
CA THR A 101 20.77 -20.29 5.37
C THR A 101 19.96 -19.00 5.44
N VAL A 102 19.12 -18.85 6.47
CA VAL A 102 18.30 -17.66 6.67
C VAL A 102 19.17 -16.42 6.86
N ARG A 103 20.23 -16.49 7.68
CA ARG A 103 21.16 -15.36 7.86
C ARG A 103 21.78 -14.91 6.54
N LEU A 104 22.22 -15.85 5.70
CA LEU A 104 22.85 -15.55 4.40
C LEU A 104 21.86 -15.03 3.37
N HIS A 105 20.64 -15.56 3.35
CA HIS A 105 19.53 -15.03 2.56
C HIS A 105 19.29 -13.56 2.91
N ARG A 106 19.11 -13.25 4.21
CA ARG A 106 18.87 -11.89 4.68
C ARG A 106 20.03 -10.94 4.43
N ALA A 107 21.26 -11.41 4.58
CA ALA A 107 22.45 -10.64 4.20
C ALA A 107 22.45 -10.28 2.70
N GLY A 108 21.99 -11.20 1.84
CA GLY A 108 21.83 -10.96 0.40
C GLY A 108 20.80 -9.87 0.09
N GLU A 109 19.78 -9.74 0.94
CA GLU A 109 18.74 -8.72 0.84
C GLU A 109 19.10 -7.41 1.54
N GLY A 110 20.32 -7.29 2.09
CA GLY A 110 20.76 -6.12 2.86
C GLY A 110 20.08 -5.97 4.22
N ALA A 111 19.49 -7.05 4.74
CA ALA A 111 18.68 -7.02 5.94
C ALA A 111 19.32 -7.73 7.13
N VAL A 112 18.94 -7.30 8.34
CA VAL A 112 19.47 -7.83 9.59
C VAL A 112 18.82 -9.17 9.92
N TYR A 113 19.64 -10.19 10.18
CA TYR A 113 19.18 -11.46 10.73
C TYR A 113 18.71 -11.28 12.18
N THR A 114 17.47 -11.71 12.45
CA THR A 114 16.83 -11.58 13.77
C THR A 114 16.26 -12.91 14.27
N GLY A 115 16.88 -14.02 13.87
CA GLY A 115 16.40 -15.38 14.17
C GLY A 115 15.35 -15.89 13.18
N ILE A 116 15.23 -17.21 13.09
CA ILE A 116 14.13 -17.89 12.39
C ILE A 116 12.82 -17.54 13.09
N LYS A 117 11.80 -17.18 12.31
CA LYS A 117 10.48 -16.84 12.82
C LYS A 117 9.65 -18.11 13.07
N SER A 118 8.70 -18.03 13.99
CA SER A 118 7.79 -19.14 14.29
C SER A 118 7.05 -19.61 13.04
N ALA A 119 6.80 -20.92 12.93
CA ALA A 119 5.91 -21.46 11.91
C ALA A 119 4.45 -21.01 12.13
N GLY A 120 3.62 -21.14 11.09
CA GLY A 120 2.18 -20.90 11.15
C GLY A 120 1.78 -19.43 11.27
N GLN A 121 2.63 -18.51 10.79
CA GLN A 121 2.26 -17.09 10.71
C GLN A 121 1.20 -16.88 9.63
N ASP A 122 0.19 -16.07 9.95
CA ASP A 122 -0.86 -15.70 8.99
C ASP A 122 -0.44 -14.46 8.19
N PHE A 123 -0.15 -14.68 6.91
CA PHE A 123 0.17 -13.62 5.94
C PHE A 123 -1.06 -13.19 5.11
N GLY A 124 -2.25 -13.64 5.50
CA GLY A 124 -3.49 -13.46 4.75
C GLY A 124 -3.60 -14.42 3.55
N PRO A 125 -4.74 -14.41 2.87
CA PRO A 125 -5.07 -15.42 1.84
C PRO A 125 -4.35 -15.20 0.50
N ALA A 126 -3.83 -14.00 0.25
CA ALA A 126 -3.23 -13.66 -1.04
C ALA A 126 -1.90 -14.40 -1.29
N LEU A 127 -1.07 -14.56 -0.26
CA LEU A 127 0.23 -15.21 -0.39
C LEU A 127 0.11 -16.73 -0.66
N PRO A 128 -0.64 -17.53 0.13
CA PRO A 128 -0.87 -18.94 -0.18
C PRO A 128 -1.53 -19.14 -1.55
N ALA A 129 -2.43 -18.25 -1.96
CA ALA A 129 -3.05 -18.32 -3.28
C ALA A 129 -2.05 -18.02 -4.41
N ALA A 130 -1.07 -17.15 -4.18
CA ALA A 130 0.01 -16.87 -5.12
C ALA A 130 0.98 -18.05 -5.25
N GLU A 131 1.38 -18.67 -4.15
CA GLU A 131 2.19 -19.89 -4.14
C GLU A 131 1.49 -21.01 -4.90
N LYS A 132 0.21 -21.25 -4.60
CA LYS A 132 -0.62 -22.23 -5.32
C LYS A 132 -0.74 -21.91 -6.81
N ALA A 133 -0.83 -20.63 -7.18
CA ALA A 133 -0.88 -20.23 -8.59
C ALA A 133 0.42 -20.57 -9.34
N ILE A 134 1.58 -20.40 -8.68
CA ILE A 134 2.89 -20.78 -9.22
C ILE A 134 2.97 -22.30 -9.42
N GLU A 135 2.54 -23.08 -8.43
CA GLU A 135 2.57 -24.54 -8.48
C GLU A 135 1.59 -25.13 -9.52
N SER A 136 0.37 -24.58 -9.57
CA SER A 136 -0.70 -25.11 -10.43
C SER A 136 -0.72 -24.53 -11.84
N GLY A 137 0.00 -23.41 -12.08
CA GLY A 137 -0.07 -22.65 -13.32
C GLY A 137 -1.40 -21.91 -13.53
N SER A 138 -2.24 -21.77 -12.51
CA SER A 138 -3.55 -21.12 -12.59
C SER A 138 -3.71 -19.97 -11.61
N THR A 139 -4.08 -18.80 -12.13
CA THR A 139 -4.24 -17.56 -11.34
C THR A 139 -5.67 -17.32 -10.85
N GLU A 140 -6.63 -18.20 -11.16
CA GLU A 140 -8.05 -17.89 -11.02
C GLU A 140 -8.49 -17.67 -9.57
N GLU A 141 -8.03 -18.52 -8.64
CA GLU A 141 -8.31 -18.37 -7.21
C GLU A 141 -7.66 -17.09 -6.65
N LEU A 142 -6.40 -16.82 -7.01
CA LEU A 142 -5.69 -15.61 -6.63
C LEU A 142 -6.43 -14.35 -7.11
N LYS A 143 -6.81 -14.30 -8.39
CA LYS A 143 -7.58 -13.18 -8.96
C LYS A 143 -8.88 -12.96 -8.19
N LYS A 144 -9.63 -14.02 -7.90
CA LYS A 144 -10.87 -13.94 -7.14
C LYS A 144 -10.65 -13.33 -5.76
N ILE A 145 -9.66 -13.81 -5.01
CA ILE A 145 -9.32 -13.29 -3.68
C ILE A 145 -8.97 -11.80 -3.75
N MET A 146 -8.15 -11.40 -4.73
CA MET A 146 -7.73 -10.02 -4.90
C MET A 146 -8.90 -9.11 -5.28
N ILE A 147 -9.73 -9.50 -6.25
CA ILE A 147 -10.90 -8.73 -6.71
C ILE A 147 -11.92 -8.57 -5.59
N ASP A 148 -12.28 -9.65 -4.91
CA ASP A 148 -13.27 -9.61 -3.82
C ASP A 148 -12.79 -8.70 -2.68
N THR A 149 -11.51 -8.83 -2.31
CA THR A 149 -10.90 -8.02 -1.25
C THR A 149 -10.87 -6.53 -1.63
N ILE A 150 -10.35 -6.20 -2.81
CA ILE A 150 -10.26 -4.81 -3.28
C ILE A 150 -11.65 -4.18 -3.42
N SER A 151 -12.61 -4.89 -4.03
CA SER A 151 -13.97 -4.40 -4.22
C SER A 151 -14.63 -4.06 -2.87
N LYS A 152 -14.55 -4.98 -1.91
CA LYS A 152 -15.07 -4.75 -0.56
C LYS A 152 -14.45 -3.52 0.10
N GLN A 153 -13.13 -3.37 0.02
CA GLN A 153 -12.43 -2.24 0.64
C GLN A 153 -12.75 -0.90 -0.04
N ILE A 154 -12.97 -0.89 -1.36
CA ILE A 154 -13.44 0.29 -2.09
C ILE A 154 -14.82 0.69 -1.57
N ASP A 155 -15.76 -0.25 -1.48
CA ASP A 155 -17.12 0.01 -1.02
C ASP A 155 -17.14 0.54 0.42
N GLU A 156 -16.39 -0.08 1.34
CA GLU A 156 -16.31 0.35 2.74
C GLU A 156 -15.74 1.77 2.89
N LYS A 157 -14.68 2.11 2.15
CA LYS A 157 -14.07 3.44 2.22
C LYS A 157 -14.93 4.49 1.55
N TYR A 158 -15.56 4.17 0.43
CA TYR A 158 -16.47 5.09 -0.24
C TYR A 158 -17.71 5.36 0.62
N LYS A 159 -18.25 4.34 1.30
CA LYS A 159 -19.32 4.52 2.28
C LYS A 159 -18.94 5.54 3.35
N ASN A 160 -17.73 5.45 3.94
CA ASN A 160 -17.24 6.43 4.90
C ASN A 160 -17.18 7.87 4.33
N VAL A 161 -16.76 8.03 3.07
CA VAL A 161 -16.81 9.34 2.38
C VAL A 161 -18.24 9.87 2.31
N THR A 162 -19.20 9.03 1.93
CA THR A 162 -20.61 9.44 1.81
C THR A 162 -21.23 9.79 3.16
N GLU A 163 -20.92 9.04 4.23
CA GLU A 163 -21.37 9.32 5.59
C GLU A 163 -20.83 10.67 6.07
N LYS A 164 -19.52 10.90 5.94
CA LYS A 164 -18.89 12.18 6.29
C LYS A 164 -19.38 13.36 5.46
N LYS A 165 -19.81 13.12 4.22
CA LYS A 165 -20.47 14.14 3.39
C LYS A 165 -21.87 14.48 3.86
N SER A 166 -22.60 13.50 4.38
CA SER A 166 -23.95 13.69 4.93
C SER A 166 -23.95 14.43 6.28
N GLU A 167 -22.89 14.29 7.09
CA GLU A 167 -22.70 15.02 8.35
C GLU A 167 -22.53 16.53 8.15
N GLY A 168 -22.22 16.97 6.92
CA GLY A 168 -22.11 18.38 6.53
C GLY A 168 -20.80 19.04 6.98
N THR A 169 -20.65 20.32 6.66
CA THR A 169 -19.41 21.10 6.90
C THR A 169 -19.68 22.32 7.79
N ALA A 170 -20.58 22.17 8.76
CA ALA A 170 -21.05 23.27 9.60
C ALA A 170 -19.95 23.87 10.50
N THR A 171 -18.93 23.08 10.82
CA THR A 171 -17.71 23.53 11.51
C THR A 171 -16.49 23.24 10.66
N VAL A 172 -15.39 23.95 10.94
CA VAL A 172 -14.10 23.69 10.28
C VAL A 172 -13.62 22.27 10.60
N GLU A 173 -13.91 21.77 11.79
CA GLU A 173 -13.59 20.40 12.21
C GLU A 173 -14.35 19.38 11.37
N ALA A 174 -15.66 19.54 11.18
CA ALA A 174 -16.46 18.66 10.32
C ALA A 174 -16.00 18.73 8.85
N ALA A 175 -15.64 19.92 8.38
CA ALA A 175 -15.05 20.10 7.05
C ALA A 175 -13.70 19.37 6.89
N ARG A 176 -12.86 19.37 7.93
CA ARG A 176 -11.57 18.64 7.93
C ARG A 176 -11.78 17.14 7.89
N GLU A 177 -12.69 16.60 8.69
CA GLU A 177 -13.01 15.16 8.67
C GLU A 177 -13.55 14.71 7.30
N ASN A 178 -14.36 15.55 6.65
CA ASN A 178 -14.83 15.30 5.30
C ASN A 178 -13.70 15.21 4.27
N VAL A 179 -12.82 16.21 4.28
CA VAL A 179 -11.66 16.29 3.37
C VAL A 179 -10.70 15.11 3.63
N GLU A 180 -10.46 14.76 4.89
CA GLU A 180 -9.61 13.61 5.25
C GLU A 180 -10.20 12.30 4.74
N ALA A 181 -11.51 12.08 4.87
CA ALA A 181 -12.17 10.90 4.34
C ALA A 181 -12.04 10.83 2.81
N GLN A 182 -12.25 11.95 2.12
CA GLN A 182 -12.13 12.04 0.66
C GLN A 182 -10.71 11.72 0.18
N PHE A 183 -9.70 12.44 0.69
CA PHE A 183 -8.30 12.20 0.30
C PHE A 183 -7.81 10.83 0.74
N GLY A 184 -8.29 10.30 1.86
CA GLY A 184 -8.01 8.93 2.29
C GLY A 184 -8.51 7.89 1.29
N PHE A 185 -9.70 8.09 0.73
CA PHE A 185 -10.25 7.23 -0.33
C PHE A 185 -9.49 7.38 -1.65
N GLU A 186 -9.25 8.61 -2.11
CA GLU A 186 -8.51 8.89 -3.35
C GLU A 186 -7.09 8.29 -3.30
N LYS A 187 -6.36 8.50 -2.20
CA LYS A 187 -5.03 7.93 -1.97
C LYS A 187 -5.05 6.41 -1.96
N TYR A 188 -6.10 5.80 -1.39
CA TYR A 188 -6.24 4.35 -1.36
C TYR A 188 -6.40 3.76 -2.77
N VAL A 189 -7.30 4.33 -3.58
CA VAL A 189 -7.54 3.84 -4.95
C VAL A 189 -6.31 4.06 -5.84
N LEU A 190 -5.67 5.24 -5.75
CA LEU A 190 -4.44 5.51 -6.48
C LEU A 190 -3.32 4.54 -6.08
N GLY A 191 -3.17 4.25 -4.79
CA GLY A 191 -2.17 3.30 -4.31
C GLY A 191 -2.36 1.89 -4.86
N ILE A 192 -3.60 1.42 -5.04
CA ILE A 192 -3.88 0.13 -5.68
C ILE A 192 -3.52 0.17 -7.17
N TYR A 193 -3.93 1.24 -7.87
CA TYR A 193 -3.64 1.41 -9.30
C TYR A 193 -2.14 1.43 -9.57
N ASP A 194 -1.40 2.24 -8.82
CA ASP A 194 0.05 2.37 -8.97
C ASP A 194 0.76 1.04 -8.66
N ALA A 195 0.36 0.33 -7.60
CA ALA A 195 0.90 -0.99 -7.29
C ALA A 195 0.63 -2.02 -8.39
N ALA A 196 -0.53 -1.96 -9.06
CA ALA A 196 -0.86 -2.84 -10.18
C ALA A 196 -0.12 -2.48 -11.48
N MET A 197 0.25 -1.20 -11.67
CA MET A 197 0.92 -0.70 -12.86
C MET A 197 2.45 -0.68 -12.74
N ALA A 198 2.99 -0.87 -11.54
CA ALA A 198 4.43 -0.90 -11.29
C ALA A 198 5.11 -1.97 -12.15
N LYS A 199 6.10 -1.56 -12.96
CA LYS A 199 6.78 -2.47 -13.90
C LYS A 199 7.87 -3.33 -13.25
N ASP A 200 8.31 -2.98 -12.04
CA ASP A 200 9.36 -3.69 -11.30
C ASP A 200 8.92 -3.89 -9.84
N GLY A 201 8.82 -5.15 -9.41
CA GLY A 201 8.43 -5.55 -8.04
C GLY A 201 9.47 -5.26 -6.94
N HIS A 202 10.45 -4.40 -7.23
CA HIS A 202 11.48 -3.94 -6.30
C HIS A 202 11.56 -2.42 -6.33
N ASN A 203 10.57 -1.73 -5.77
CA ASN A 203 10.77 -0.36 -5.34
C ASN A 203 10.27 -0.21 -3.91
N GLU A 204 11.22 0.17 -3.06
CA GLU A 204 10.95 0.76 -1.75
C GLU A 204 9.87 1.83 -1.89
N GLY A 205 9.00 1.88 -0.88
CA GLY A 205 7.74 2.62 -0.91
C GLY A 205 7.88 4.02 -1.50
N GLY A 206 7.15 4.23 -2.60
CA GLY A 206 6.87 5.57 -3.10
C GLY A 206 6.12 6.34 -2.02
N GLU A 207 6.84 7.14 -1.26
CA GLU A 207 6.27 8.32 -0.63
C GLU A 207 5.67 9.16 -1.75
N SER A 208 4.34 9.15 -1.86
CA SER A 208 3.61 10.26 -2.46
C SER A 208 3.85 11.49 -1.57
N SER A 209 5.01 12.11 -1.76
CA SER A 209 5.35 13.42 -1.22
C SER A 209 4.72 14.46 -2.14
N THR A 210 3.40 14.65 -2.02
CA THR A 210 2.82 15.94 -2.40
C THR A 210 3.24 16.94 -1.32
N GLY A 211 4.44 17.51 -1.51
CA GLY A 211 4.90 18.66 -0.75
C GLY A 211 4.02 19.86 -1.08
N HIS A 212 3.11 20.21 -0.18
CA HIS A 212 2.50 21.54 -0.19
C HIS A 212 3.53 22.55 0.33
N ASN A 213 4.30 23.13 -0.59
CA ASN A 213 5.12 24.30 -0.32
C ASN A 213 4.19 25.48 0.01
N HIS A 214 4.18 25.90 1.27
CA HIS A 214 3.69 27.23 1.62
C HIS A 214 4.77 28.25 1.25
N GLY A 215 4.62 28.85 0.08
CA GLY A 215 5.43 29.97 -0.37
C GLY A 215 5.22 31.18 0.54
N GLU A 216 6.34 31.69 1.04
CA GLU A 216 6.52 32.89 1.82
C GLU A 216 5.98 34.14 1.09
N VAL A 217 5.27 34.98 1.83
CA VAL A 217 4.71 36.25 1.36
C VAL A 217 5.84 37.27 1.19
N ALA A 218 6.19 37.57 -0.06
CA ALA A 218 6.87 38.81 -0.41
C ALA A 218 6.03 39.53 -1.47
N ALA A 219 5.52 40.69 -1.08
CA ALA A 219 4.78 41.59 -1.92
C ALA A 219 5.67 42.14 -3.04
N ASP A 220 5.23 42.04 -4.29
CA ASP A 220 5.31 43.20 -5.17
C ASP A 220 4.26 43.15 -6.28
N SER A 221 3.81 44.34 -6.63
CA SER A 221 2.71 44.66 -7.53
C SER A 221 3.13 44.63 -9.01
N HIS A 222 2.27 44.13 -9.91
CA HIS A 222 1.83 44.80 -11.15
C HIS A 222 1.10 43.83 -12.12
N GLY A 223 0.01 44.33 -12.73
CA GLY A 223 -0.48 43.91 -14.04
C GLY A 223 -1.46 42.74 -14.05
N GLY A 224 -2.75 43.03 -14.23
CA GLY A 224 -3.79 42.01 -14.36
C GLY A 224 -3.96 41.49 -15.79
N GLU A 225 -4.23 40.19 -15.91
CA GLU A 225 -4.83 39.57 -17.08
C GLU A 225 -5.96 38.65 -16.60
N THR A 226 -7.13 38.78 -17.22
CA THR A 226 -8.39 38.19 -16.77
C THR A 226 -8.56 36.73 -17.21
N ASN A 227 -9.28 35.94 -16.39
CA ASN A 227 -9.62 34.51 -16.53
C ASN A 227 -10.39 34.08 -17.81
N SER A 228 -10.36 34.85 -18.90
CA SER A 228 -11.12 34.60 -20.12
C SER A 228 -10.33 33.83 -21.20
N GLU A 229 -9.00 33.74 -21.12
CA GLU A 229 -8.17 33.20 -22.21
C GLU A 229 -7.76 31.72 -22.00
N VAL A 230 -7.65 31.29 -20.74
CA VAL A 230 -7.37 29.89 -20.35
C VAL A 230 -8.55 28.94 -20.70
N ALA A 231 -9.78 29.47 -20.78
CA ALA A 231 -10.96 28.68 -21.12
C ALA A 231 -11.06 28.34 -22.63
N ARG A 232 -10.43 29.12 -23.51
CA ARG A 232 -10.46 28.88 -24.97
C ARG A 232 -9.46 27.80 -25.41
N HIS A 233 -8.32 27.70 -24.75
CA HIS A 233 -7.33 26.65 -25.07
C HIS A 233 -7.76 25.25 -24.64
N ASN A 234 -8.63 25.13 -23.64
CA ASN A 234 -9.10 23.83 -23.13
C ASN A 234 -10.29 23.24 -23.93
N THR A 235 -10.95 24.02 -24.78
CA THR A 235 -12.10 23.56 -25.58
C THR A 235 -11.71 23.01 -26.95
N GLU A 236 -10.52 23.35 -27.47
CA GLU A 236 -10.00 22.79 -28.73
C GLU A 236 -9.28 21.45 -28.53
N ALA A 237 -8.59 21.25 -27.40
CA ALA A 237 -7.95 19.96 -27.06
C ALA A 237 -8.96 18.81 -26.83
N VAL A 238 -10.20 19.13 -26.43
CA VAL A 238 -11.26 18.13 -26.19
C VAL A 238 -11.93 17.66 -27.51
N LYS A 239 -11.76 18.40 -28.62
CA LYS A 239 -12.34 18.00 -29.92
C LYS A 239 -11.47 17.07 -30.76
N GLU A 240 -10.15 17.03 -30.56
CA GLU A 240 -9.26 16.09 -31.28
C GLU A 240 -9.03 14.76 -30.56
N GLY A 241 -9.43 14.63 -29.29
CA GLY A 241 -9.31 13.38 -28.52
C GLY A 241 -10.51 12.43 -28.58
N ASN A 242 -11.65 12.86 -29.15
CA ASN A 242 -12.93 12.16 -29.03
C ASN A 242 -13.29 11.23 -30.22
N GLU A 243 -12.29 10.74 -30.97
CA GLU A 243 -12.51 9.70 -31.99
C GLU A 243 -12.00 8.31 -31.55
N LYS A 244 -11.43 8.20 -30.35
CA LYS A 244 -10.87 6.94 -29.83
C LYS A 244 -11.16 6.78 -28.34
N ASN A 245 -12.41 6.47 -27.98
CA ASN A 245 -12.77 5.59 -26.85
C ASN A 245 -14.28 5.67 -26.61
N ASN A 246 -14.99 4.70 -27.16
CA ASN A 246 -16.43 4.55 -27.01
C ASN A 246 -16.70 3.49 -25.96
N TYR A 247 -16.86 3.87 -24.68
CA TYR A 247 -17.47 3.01 -23.66
C TYR A 247 -18.25 3.83 -22.61
N ILE A 248 -19.55 3.55 -22.58
CA ILE A 248 -20.53 3.76 -21.49
C ILE A 248 -21.03 5.20 -21.27
N ALA A 249 -22.14 5.50 -21.93
CA ALA A 249 -23.08 6.54 -21.56
C ALA A 249 -23.91 6.10 -20.34
N LEU A 250 -23.82 6.84 -19.24
CA LEU A 250 -24.81 6.84 -18.16
C LEU A 250 -25.35 8.27 -18.00
N ALA A 251 -26.56 8.46 -18.49
CA ALA A 251 -27.31 9.69 -18.41
C ALA A 251 -27.71 9.98 -16.96
N SER A 252 -27.38 11.18 -16.48
CA SER A 252 -28.02 11.78 -15.31
C SER A 252 -28.50 13.20 -15.66
N THR A 253 -29.59 13.28 -16.42
CA THR A 253 -30.43 14.49 -16.46
C THR A 253 -31.38 14.44 -15.27
N GLY A 254 -31.15 15.30 -14.29
CA GLY A 254 -32.03 15.53 -13.14
C GLY A 254 -32.02 17.02 -12.79
N LEU A 255 -32.89 17.75 -13.49
CA LEU A 255 -33.13 19.19 -13.41
C LEU A 255 -33.49 19.66 -11.99
N GLY A 256 -32.80 20.69 -11.51
CA GLY A 256 -33.26 21.54 -10.41
C GLY A 256 -33.08 23.00 -10.81
N ALA A 257 -34.06 23.57 -11.50
CA ALA A 257 -34.12 25.01 -11.77
C ALA A 257 -35.51 25.53 -11.43
N LEU A 258 -35.52 26.36 -10.39
CA LEU A 258 -36.66 27.02 -9.77
C LEU A 258 -36.63 28.48 -10.26
N VAL A 259 -37.55 28.89 -11.14
CA VAL A 259 -37.78 30.33 -11.41
C VAL A 259 -39.26 30.60 -11.68
N LEU A 260 -39.82 31.46 -10.83
CA LEU A 260 -41.13 32.12 -10.92
C LEU A 260 -41.22 33.04 -12.16
N GLY A 261 -42.42 33.17 -12.74
CA GLY A 261 -42.68 34.23 -13.71
C GLY A 261 -44.06 34.21 -14.40
N PHE A 262 -45.12 34.46 -13.62
CA PHE A 262 -46.30 35.31 -13.89
C PHE A 262 -46.76 35.65 -15.34
N ILE A 263 -48.09 35.63 -15.49
CA ILE A 263 -48.99 36.54 -16.28
C ILE A 263 -49.76 35.95 -17.49
N PHE A 264 -51.07 35.79 -17.22
CA PHE A 264 -52.27 35.95 -18.06
C PHE A 264 -52.60 34.95 -19.18
N GLY A 265 -53.83 34.42 -19.08
CA GLY A 265 -54.75 34.55 -20.22
C GLY A 265 -55.69 33.40 -20.53
N ARG A 266 -56.84 33.38 -19.83
CA ARG A 266 -58.19 33.37 -20.45
C ARG A 266 -58.69 32.10 -21.17
N LYS A 267 -59.69 31.48 -20.50
CA LYS A 267 -60.97 30.92 -21.01
C LYS A 267 -60.98 29.69 -21.93
N GLY A 268 -61.77 28.69 -21.49
CA GLY A 268 -62.64 27.87 -22.35
C GLY A 268 -62.60 26.38 -22.02
N LYS A 269 -63.49 25.87 -21.14
CA LYS A 269 -64.74 25.16 -21.52
C LYS A 269 -64.53 23.94 -22.44
N LYS A 270 -64.61 22.71 -21.89
CA LYS A 270 -65.81 21.83 -21.91
C LYS A 270 -65.47 20.39 -21.48
N CYS A 271 -66.40 19.80 -20.72
CA CYS A 271 -66.50 18.38 -20.38
C CYS A 271 -67.07 17.54 -21.55
N ASN A 272 -67.10 16.22 -21.29
CA ASN A 272 -67.79 15.09 -21.95
C ASN A 272 -66.86 14.27 -22.86
N HIS A 273 -66.76 12.94 -22.77
CA HIS A 273 -67.60 11.90 -22.17
C HIS A 273 -66.80 10.90 -21.33
#